data_AF-A0A4R5F0Q8-F1
#
_entry.id   AF-A0A4R5F0Q8-F1
#
_cell.length_a   1.000
_cell.length_b   1.000
_cell.length_c   1.000
_cell.angle_alpha   90.00
_cell.angle_beta   90.00
_cell.angle_gamma   90.00
#
_symmetry.space_group_name_H-M   'P 1'
#
loop_
_entity.id
_entity.type
_entity.pdbx_description
1 polymer ?
#
loop_
_entity_poly.entity_id
_entity_poly.type
_entity_poly.pdbx_seq_one_letter_code
_entity_poly.pdbx_strand_id
1 'polypeptide(L)'
;MKSVTTRRETVVQLALKGNRPCEIIEQTGLSRTTIYHDLKVARRAGQHIPDFNKRGISKPELEPSERHKQVIALAVEGVPPRLIAEQLSLDSEAVYYELRNARRRGTQIPRFRCGRRPNEFRMLRLEPEAMRPLATHALARGMPTARLAERLLERIAADDLVDAVLDDGGADG
;
A
#
# COMPACT_ATOMS: atom_id res chain seq x y z
N MET A 1 21.11 44.40 31.43
CA MET A 1 21.14 43.14 32.21
C MET A 1 20.61 42.03 31.30
N LYS A 2 21.45 41.10 30.84
CA LYS A 2 20.99 39.96 30.02
C LYS A 2 20.29 38.98 30.98
N SER A 3 18.97 38.83 30.87
CA SER A 3 18.24 37.82 31.66
C SER A 3 18.82 36.45 31.32
N VAL A 4 19.35 35.75 32.32
CA VAL A 4 19.80 34.37 32.17
C VAL A 4 18.57 33.55 31.82
N THR A 5 18.38 33.26 30.53
CA THR A 5 17.24 32.48 30.05
C THR A 5 17.32 31.10 30.70
N THR A 6 16.30 30.75 31.46
CA THR A 6 16.31 29.46 32.17
C THR A 6 16.16 28.33 31.15
N ARG A 7 16.72 27.17 31.47
CA ARG A 7 16.61 25.95 30.62
C ARG A 7 15.19 25.71 30.11
N ARG A 8 14.19 25.88 30.98
CA ARG A 8 12.77 25.70 30.65
C ARG A 8 12.29 26.73 29.62
N GLU A 9 12.68 27.99 29.75
CA GLU A 9 12.32 29.04 28.80
C GLU A 9 12.85 28.73 27.39
N THR A 10 14.08 28.21 27.30
CA THR A 10 14.66 27.80 26.00
C THR A 10 13.82 26.70 25.34
N VAL A 11 13.44 25.66 26.09
CA VAL A 11 12.58 24.56 25.58
C VAL A 11 11.22 25.07 25.13
N VAL A 12 10.59 25.94 25.92
CA VAL A 12 9.30 26.55 25.61
C VAL A 12 9.39 27.41 24.35
N GLN A 13 10.40 28.26 24.23
CA GLN A 13 10.59 29.13 23.07
C GLN A 13 10.78 28.32 21.79
N LEU A 14 11.57 27.24 21.83
CA LEU A 14 11.74 26.36 20.68
C LEU A 14 10.43 25.67 20.29
N ALA A 15 9.63 25.22 21.27
CA ALA A 15 8.33 24.61 20.99
C ALA A 15 7.29 25.60 20.44
N LEU A 16 7.29 26.86 20.92
CA LEU A 16 6.44 27.93 20.40
C LEU A 16 6.81 28.30 18.96
N LYS A 17 8.09 28.17 18.59
CA LYS A 17 8.58 28.27 17.20
C LYS A 17 8.20 27.07 16.32
N GLY A 18 7.49 26.08 16.87
CA GLY A 18 7.03 24.90 16.15
C GLY A 18 8.03 23.73 16.10
N ASN A 19 9.19 23.85 16.77
CA ASN A 19 10.14 22.74 16.84
C ASN A 19 9.53 21.58 17.63
N ARG A 20 9.69 20.37 17.10
CA ARG A 20 9.21 19.13 17.72
C ARG A 20 10.16 18.71 18.85
N PRO A 21 9.68 17.88 19.80
CA PRO A 21 10.52 17.37 20.87
C PRO A 21 11.83 16.72 20.41
N CYS A 22 11.86 16.05 19.26
CA CYS A 22 13.09 15.48 18.68
C CYS A 22 14.10 16.57 18.26
N GLU A 23 13.65 17.61 17.57
CA GLU A 23 14.49 18.73 17.13
C GLU A 23 15.00 19.53 18.34
N ILE A 24 14.17 19.68 19.37
CA ILE A 24 14.57 20.31 20.64
C ILE A 24 15.64 19.47 21.34
N ILE A 25 15.56 18.14 21.33
CA ILE A 25 16.61 17.26 21.89
C ILE A 25 17.93 17.52 21.18
N GLU A 26 17.94 17.56 19.85
CA GLU A 26 19.14 17.79 19.05
C GLU A 26 19.75 19.17 19.33
N GLN A 27 18.93 20.21 19.44
CA GLN A 27 19.41 21.58 19.66
C GLN A 27 19.86 21.84 21.10
N THR A 28 19.26 21.18 22.09
CA THR A 28 19.49 21.48 23.51
C THR A 28 20.32 20.42 24.23
N GLY A 29 20.52 19.24 23.63
CA GLY A 29 21.16 18.09 24.27
C GLY A 29 20.37 17.51 25.45
N LEU A 30 19.14 17.98 25.69
CA LEU A 30 18.34 17.56 26.83
C LEU A 30 17.67 16.21 26.57
N SER A 31 17.49 15.43 27.64
CA SER A 31 16.77 14.16 27.53
C SER A 31 15.31 14.38 27.13
N ARG A 32 14.78 13.43 26.34
CA ARG A 32 13.38 13.39 25.91
C ARG A 32 12.42 13.59 27.09
N THR A 33 12.62 12.84 28.17
CA THR A 33 11.80 12.92 29.39
C THR A 33 11.74 14.34 29.95
N THR A 34 12.86 15.06 29.96
CA THR A 34 12.86 16.41 30.51
C THR A 34 12.10 17.38 29.61
N ILE A 35 12.27 17.30 28.30
CA ILE A 35 11.55 18.16 27.35
C ILE A 35 10.05 17.95 27.50
N TYR A 36 9.58 16.70 27.55
CA TYR A 36 8.15 16.44 27.77
C TYR A 36 7.65 16.95 29.12
N HIS A 37 8.45 16.83 30.18
CA HIS A 37 8.11 17.37 31.49
C HIS A 37 7.96 18.89 31.46
N ASP A 38 8.91 19.61 30.86
CA ASP A 38 8.88 21.07 30.79
C ASP A 38 7.74 21.60 29.92
N LEU A 39 7.50 20.98 28.76
CA LEU A 39 6.35 21.32 27.92
C LEU A 39 5.02 21.05 28.63
N LYS A 40 4.92 19.97 29.42
CA LYS A 40 3.73 19.66 30.22
C LYS A 40 3.49 20.72 31.30
N VAL A 41 4.54 21.14 32.02
CA VAL A 41 4.41 22.18 33.05
C VAL A 41 4.04 23.52 32.42
N ALA A 42 4.65 23.87 31.29
CA ALA A 42 4.35 25.10 30.55
C ALA A 42 2.89 25.16 30.07
N ARG A 43 2.34 24.04 29.55
CA ARG A 43 0.91 23.95 29.20
C ARG A 43 -0.01 24.12 30.43
N ARG A 44 0.34 23.52 31.57
CA ARG A 44 -0.41 23.70 32.82
C ARG A 44 -0.38 25.14 33.32
N ALA A 45 0.69 25.87 33.03
CA ALA A 45 0.79 27.30 33.31
C ALA A 45 0.04 28.17 32.28
N GLY A 46 -0.74 27.58 31.36
CA GLY A 46 -1.56 28.31 30.39
C GLY A 46 -0.86 28.70 29.10
N GLN A 47 0.40 28.27 28.87
CA GLN A 47 1.08 28.56 27.62
C GLN A 47 0.51 27.71 26.47
N HIS A 48 0.19 28.36 25.36
CA HIS A 48 -0.42 27.74 24.17
C HIS A 48 0.61 26.94 23.35
N ILE A 49 1.16 25.89 23.95
CA ILE A 49 2.14 25.00 23.34
C ILE A 49 1.42 23.80 22.71
N PRO A 50 1.75 23.43 21.45
CA PRO A 50 1.18 22.26 20.81
C PRO A 50 1.35 20.98 21.64
N ASP A 51 0.29 20.17 21.70
CA ASP A 51 0.38 18.85 22.33
C ASP A 51 0.88 17.79 21.34
N PHE A 52 2.21 17.67 21.26
CA PHE A 52 2.89 16.73 20.36
C PHE A 52 2.56 15.24 20.59
N ASN A 53 1.82 14.89 21.67
CA ASN A 53 1.34 13.53 21.92
C ASN A 53 -0.04 13.25 21.31
N LYS A 54 -0.79 14.27 20.87
CA LYS A 54 -2.06 14.02 20.16
C LYS A 54 -1.75 13.42 18.80
N ARG A 55 -2.15 12.16 18.60
CA ARG A 55 -2.18 11.50 17.28
C ARG A 55 -3.00 12.37 16.34
N GLY A 56 -2.34 13.16 15.49
CA GLY A 56 -3.01 14.12 14.62
C GLY A 56 -2.29 15.46 14.47
N ILE A 57 -1.31 15.80 15.32
CA ILE A 57 -0.40 16.92 15.03
C ILE A 57 0.67 16.41 14.07
N SER A 58 0.27 16.16 12.82
CA SER A 58 1.19 16.12 11.69
C SER A 58 2.05 17.38 11.72
N LYS A 59 3.31 17.23 11.31
CA LYS A 59 4.35 18.26 11.20
C LYS A 59 3.71 19.60 10.73
N PRO A 60 4.07 20.76 11.31
CA PRO A 60 3.59 22.04 10.78
C PRO A 60 3.91 22.05 9.28
N GLU A 61 2.84 22.18 8.51
CA GLU A 61 2.71 22.37 7.06
C GLU A 61 4.04 22.51 6.32
N LEU A 62 4.78 21.40 6.22
CA LEU A 62 5.80 21.27 5.20
C LEU A 62 5.01 21.01 3.94
N GLU A 63 5.17 21.91 2.98
CA GLU A 63 4.71 21.76 1.61
C GLU A 63 4.69 20.28 1.23
N PRO A 64 3.51 19.74 0.85
CA PRO A 64 3.40 18.32 0.55
C PRO A 64 4.51 17.97 -0.45
N SER A 65 5.28 16.93 -0.12
CA SER A 65 6.38 16.50 -0.99
C SER A 65 5.90 16.44 -2.44
N GLU A 66 6.74 16.81 -3.40
CA GLU A 66 6.36 16.77 -4.83
C GLU A 66 5.80 15.39 -5.23
N ARG A 67 6.31 14.34 -4.60
CA ARG A 67 5.76 12.97 -4.67
C ARG A 67 4.30 12.87 -4.24
N HIS A 68 3.91 13.48 -3.13
CA HIS A 68 2.51 13.52 -2.65
C HIS A 68 1.60 14.24 -3.66
N LYS A 69 2.07 15.37 -4.20
CA LYS A 69 1.32 16.13 -5.21
C LYS A 69 1.07 15.30 -6.47
N GLN A 70 2.11 14.61 -6.96
CA GLN A 70 2.02 13.73 -8.13
C GLN A 70 1.07 12.55 -7.92
N VAL A 71 1.14 11.87 -6.77
CA VAL A 71 0.23 10.76 -6.43
C VAL A 71 -1.23 11.22 -6.42
N ILE A 72 -1.51 12.40 -5.86
CA ILE A 72 -2.86 12.96 -5.84
C ILE A 72 -3.32 13.34 -7.24
N ALA A 73 -2.48 14.02 -8.03
CA ALA A 73 -2.82 14.44 -9.38
C ALA A 73 -3.27 13.26 -10.25
N LEU A 74 -2.45 12.20 -10.31
CA LEU A 74 -2.76 10.99 -11.05
C LEU A 74 -4.03 10.30 -10.54
N ALA A 75 -4.25 10.29 -9.23
CA ALA A 75 -5.46 9.69 -8.66
C ALA A 75 -6.73 10.50 -8.95
N VAL A 76 -6.63 11.83 -9.03
CA VAL A 76 -7.73 12.72 -9.44
C VAL A 76 -8.07 12.53 -10.92
N GLU A 77 -7.07 12.29 -11.76
CA GLU A 77 -7.23 11.91 -13.18
C GLU A 77 -7.87 10.51 -13.36
N GLY A 78 -8.06 9.76 -12.27
CA GLY A 78 -8.68 8.44 -12.31
C GLY A 78 -7.70 7.30 -12.57
N VAL A 79 -6.39 7.55 -12.47
CA VAL A 79 -5.38 6.49 -12.57
C VAL A 79 -5.47 5.60 -11.32
N PRO A 80 -5.59 4.27 -11.46
CA PRO A 80 -5.70 3.37 -10.32
C PRO A 80 -4.39 3.30 -9.50
N PRO A 81 -4.46 3.09 -8.17
CA PRO A 81 -3.30 3.16 -7.27
C PRO A 81 -2.14 2.25 -7.65
N ARG A 82 -2.44 1.09 -8.26
CA ARG A 82 -1.43 0.15 -8.75
C ARG A 82 -0.60 0.75 -9.90
N LEU A 83 -1.26 1.37 -10.87
CA LEU A 83 -0.56 2.01 -11.97
C LEU A 83 0.23 3.23 -11.48
N ILE A 84 -0.29 3.98 -10.50
CA ILE A 84 0.46 5.06 -9.85
C ILE A 84 1.72 4.50 -9.16
N ALA A 85 1.60 3.38 -8.46
CA ALA A 85 2.72 2.73 -7.80
C ALA A 85 3.79 2.27 -8.80
N GLU A 86 3.38 1.64 -9.90
CA GLU A 86 4.28 1.22 -10.99
C GLU A 86 4.93 2.43 -11.69
N GLN A 87 4.15 3.47 -12.02
CA GLN A 87 4.63 4.65 -12.72
C GLN A 87 5.61 5.49 -11.90
N LEU A 88 5.42 5.57 -10.59
CA LEU A 88 6.25 6.35 -9.69
C LEU A 88 7.30 5.50 -8.96
N SER A 89 7.42 4.20 -9.28
CA SER A 89 8.29 3.23 -8.60
C SER A 89 8.11 3.24 -7.08
N LEU A 90 6.86 3.27 -6.62
CA LEU A 90 6.48 3.33 -5.22
C LEU A 90 5.90 2.00 -4.75
N ASP A 91 6.03 1.76 -3.46
CA ASP A 91 5.26 0.70 -2.82
C ASP A 91 3.76 1.03 -2.85
N SER A 92 2.95 0.00 -3.11
CA SER A 92 1.50 0.14 -3.22
C SER A 92 0.85 0.60 -1.90
N GLU A 93 1.35 0.12 -0.76
CA GLU A 93 0.85 0.52 0.56
C GLU A 93 1.13 2.00 0.82
N ALA A 94 2.29 2.50 0.40
CA ALA A 94 2.61 3.93 0.45
C ALA A 94 1.64 4.77 -0.37
N VAL A 95 1.28 4.35 -1.59
CA VAL A 95 0.26 5.05 -2.41
C VAL A 95 -1.10 5.07 -1.70
N TYR A 96 -1.55 3.92 -1.18
CA TYR A 96 -2.82 3.86 -0.43
C TYR A 96 -2.82 4.76 0.81
N TYR A 97 -1.69 4.84 1.52
CA TYR A 97 -1.52 5.72 2.68
C TYR A 97 -1.69 7.19 2.29
N GLU A 98 -1.04 7.63 1.21
CA GLU A 98 -1.14 9.01 0.73
C GLU A 98 -2.57 9.36 0.29
N LEU A 99 -3.22 8.49 -0.50
CA LEU A 99 -4.60 8.70 -0.95
C LEU A 99 -5.59 8.72 0.21
N ARG A 100 -5.38 7.89 1.24
CA ARG A 100 -6.20 7.89 2.46
C ARG A 100 -6.06 9.21 3.20
N ASN A 101 -4.84 9.71 3.37
CA ASN A 101 -4.59 10.98 4.03
C ASN A 101 -5.16 12.16 3.25
N ALA A 102 -5.01 12.17 1.93
CA ALA A 102 -5.55 13.21 1.06
C ALA A 102 -7.09 13.27 1.14
N ARG A 103 -7.78 12.12 1.06
CA ARG A 103 -9.24 12.06 1.27
C ARG A 103 -9.66 12.56 2.65
N ARG A 104 -8.89 12.22 3.69
CA ARG A 104 -9.15 12.70 5.06
C ARG A 104 -8.99 14.22 5.19
N ARG A 105 -8.12 14.83 4.38
CA ARG A 105 -7.93 16.29 4.28
C ARG A 105 -8.96 16.98 3.38
N GLY A 106 -9.92 16.25 2.81
CA GLY A 106 -11.01 16.80 2.00
C GLY A 106 -10.74 16.79 0.49
N THR A 107 -9.62 16.25 0.02
CA THR A 107 -9.37 16.12 -1.42
C THR A 107 -10.34 15.10 -2.03
N GLN A 108 -11.05 15.51 -3.09
CA GLN A 108 -12.00 14.67 -3.80
C GLN A 108 -11.27 13.69 -4.73
N ILE A 109 -10.91 12.54 -4.16
CA ILE A 109 -10.23 11.46 -4.90
C ILE A 109 -11.19 10.29 -5.06
N PRO A 110 -11.43 9.80 -6.29
CA PRO A 110 -12.26 8.63 -6.55
C PRO A 110 -11.89 7.45 -5.65
N ARG A 111 -12.90 6.71 -5.16
CA ARG A 111 -12.66 5.42 -4.51
C ARG A 111 -12.54 4.36 -5.59
N PHE A 112 -11.31 4.00 -5.92
CA PHE A 112 -11.01 2.87 -6.77
C PHE A 112 -11.59 1.61 -6.12
N ARG A 113 -12.60 1.01 -6.75
CA ARG A 113 -13.07 -0.31 -6.32
C ARG A 113 -11.97 -1.29 -6.69
N CYS A 114 -11.37 -1.92 -5.69
CA CYS A 114 -10.72 -3.20 -5.91
C CYS A 114 -11.85 -4.15 -6.29
N GLY A 115 -12.09 -4.33 -7.60
CA GLY A 115 -12.95 -5.42 -8.04
C GLY A 115 -12.44 -6.72 -7.41
N ARG A 116 -13.34 -7.65 -7.08
CA ARG A 116 -12.92 -9.06 -7.01
C ARG A 116 -12.11 -9.29 -8.27
N ARG A 117 -10.86 -9.75 -8.13
CA ARG A 117 -10.11 -10.21 -9.30
C ARG A 117 -11.08 -11.08 -10.09
N PRO A 118 -11.33 -10.85 -11.39
CA PRO A 118 -11.86 -11.92 -12.19
C PRO A 118 -10.95 -13.10 -11.88
N ASN A 119 -11.50 -14.20 -11.39
CA ASN A 119 -10.73 -15.42 -11.26
C ASN A 119 -10.38 -15.80 -12.71
N GLU A 120 -9.29 -15.26 -13.24
CA GLU A 120 -8.74 -15.67 -14.53
C GLU A 120 -8.39 -17.16 -14.51
N PHE A 121 -8.26 -17.72 -13.31
CA PHE A 121 -8.22 -19.15 -13.06
C PHE A 121 -9.63 -19.65 -12.70
N ARG A 122 -10.41 -20.03 -13.72
CA ARG A 122 -11.51 -20.96 -13.50
C ARG A 122 -10.88 -22.34 -13.31
N MET A 123 -11.01 -22.93 -12.11
CA MET A 123 -10.59 -24.31 -11.91
C MET A 123 -11.39 -25.21 -12.86
N LEU A 124 -10.70 -25.81 -13.82
CA LEU A 124 -11.29 -26.80 -14.71
C LEU A 124 -11.48 -28.09 -13.90
N ARG A 125 -12.72 -28.56 -13.84
CA ARG A 125 -13.04 -29.90 -13.34
C ARG A 125 -13.32 -30.78 -14.55
N LEU A 126 -12.57 -31.87 -14.66
CA LEU A 126 -12.84 -32.92 -15.64
C LEU A 126 -13.86 -33.88 -15.03
N GLU A 127 -14.83 -34.31 -15.83
CA GLU A 127 -15.77 -35.35 -15.44
C GLU A 127 -15.03 -36.68 -15.19
N PRO A 128 -15.52 -37.55 -14.29
CA PRO A 128 -14.88 -38.83 -13.98
C PRO A 128 -14.61 -39.71 -15.21
N GLU A 129 -15.48 -39.63 -16.22
CA GLU A 129 -15.35 -40.38 -17.47
C GLU A 129 -14.15 -39.93 -18.29
N ALA A 130 -13.92 -38.62 -18.40
CA ALA A 130 -12.73 -38.05 -19.06
C ALA A 130 -11.44 -38.28 -18.25
N MET A 131 -11.54 -38.39 -16.93
CA MET A 131 -10.40 -38.63 -16.04
C MET A 131 -9.83 -40.05 -16.13
N ARG A 132 -10.67 -41.06 -16.37
CA ARG A 132 -10.25 -42.47 -16.43
C ARG A 132 -9.16 -42.74 -17.49
N PRO A 133 -9.32 -42.37 -18.78
CA PRO A 133 -8.29 -42.61 -19.78
C PRO A 133 -7.01 -41.81 -19.48
N LEU A 134 -7.13 -40.58 -18.99
CA LEU A 134 -5.98 -39.77 -18.57
C LEU A 134 -5.19 -40.42 -17.43
N ALA A 135 -5.88 -41.03 -16.45
CA ALA A 135 -5.22 -41.71 -15.34
C ALA A 135 -4.38 -42.90 -15.81
N THR A 136 -4.89 -43.71 -16.74
CA THR A 136 -4.14 -44.82 -17.35
C THR A 136 -2.87 -44.33 -18.03
N HIS A 137 -2.96 -43.25 -18.82
CA HIS A 137 -1.81 -42.67 -19.51
C HIS A 137 -0.82 -41.96 -18.59
N ALA A 138 -1.28 -41.42 -17.47
CA ALA A 138 -0.45 -40.76 -16.46
C ALA A 138 0.34 -41.80 -15.66
N LEU A 139 -0.30 -42.91 -15.28
CA LEU A 139 0.32 -44.03 -14.58
C LEU A 139 1.45 -44.64 -15.41
N ALA A 140 1.22 -44.89 -16.71
CA ALA A 140 2.23 -45.40 -17.63
C ALA A 140 3.46 -44.48 -17.75
N ARG A 141 3.31 -43.19 -17.43
CA ARG A 141 4.37 -42.17 -17.48
C ARG A 141 4.90 -41.79 -16.09
N GLY A 142 4.45 -42.45 -15.03
CA GLY A 142 4.88 -42.21 -13.66
C GLY A 142 4.59 -40.80 -13.14
N MET A 143 3.50 -40.17 -13.57
CA MET A 143 3.16 -38.80 -13.16
C MET A 143 1.70 -38.65 -12.70
N PRO A 144 1.36 -37.59 -11.94
CA PRO A 144 -0.01 -37.31 -11.56
C PRO A 144 -0.90 -36.98 -12.77
N THR A 145 -2.16 -37.43 -12.75
CA THR A 145 -3.12 -37.20 -13.85
C THR A 145 -3.32 -35.71 -14.16
N ALA A 146 -3.38 -34.86 -13.13
CA ALA A 146 -3.47 -33.41 -13.31
C ALA A 146 -2.26 -32.84 -14.08
N ARG A 147 -1.05 -33.34 -13.79
CA ARG A 147 0.17 -32.92 -14.46
C ARG A 147 0.21 -33.37 -15.92
N LEU A 148 -0.33 -34.56 -16.21
CA LEU A 148 -0.50 -35.00 -17.60
C LEU A 148 -1.49 -34.11 -18.35
N ALA A 149 -2.63 -33.77 -17.73
CA ALA A 149 -3.64 -32.91 -18.33
C ALA A 149 -3.09 -31.51 -18.63
N GLU A 150 -2.35 -30.91 -17.69
CA GLU A 150 -1.64 -29.63 -17.91
C GLU A 150 -0.70 -29.72 -19.12
N ARG A 151 0.15 -30.75 -19.19
CA ARG A 151 1.10 -30.92 -20.30
C ARG A 151 0.42 -31.15 -21.65
N LEU A 152 -0.73 -31.82 -21.66
CA LEU A 152 -1.53 -32.02 -22.87
C LEU A 152 -2.09 -30.68 -23.35
N LEU A 153 -2.69 -29.89 -22.45
CA LEU A 153 -3.22 -28.56 -22.79
C LEU A 153 -2.12 -27.61 -23.26
N GLU A 154 -0.96 -27.61 -22.59
CA GLU A 154 0.22 -26.86 -23.01
C GLU A 154 0.67 -27.25 -24.42
N ARG A 155 0.69 -28.56 -24.73
CA ARG A 155 1.14 -29.04 -26.03
C ARG A 155 0.14 -28.75 -27.14
N ILE A 156 -1.16 -28.94 -26.89
CA ILE A 156 -2.24 -28.60 -27.83
C ILE A 156 -2.19 -27.11 -28.18
N ALA A 157 -2.02 -26.24 -27.17
CA ALA A 157 -1.90 -24.80 -27.39
C ALA A 157 -0.61 -24.42 -28.13
N ALA A 158 0.52 -25.04 -27.79
CA ALA A 158 1.81 -24.73 -28.42
C ALA A 158 1.89 -25.16 -29.89
N ASP A 159 1.19 -26.23 -30.26
CA ASP A 159 1.18 -26.78 -31.61
C ASP A 159 -0.02 -26.27 -32.46
N ASP A 160 -0.79 -25.30 -31.94
CA ASP A 160 -1.98 -24.72 -32.59
C ASP A 160 -3.05 -25.76 -32.99
N LEU A 161 -3.23 -26.78 -32.15
CA LEU A 161 -4.14 -27.91 -32.38
C LEU A 161 -5.51 -27.75 -31.72
N VAL A 162 -5.79 -26.56 -31.15
CA VAL A 162 -7.04 -26.33 -30.38
C VAL A 162 -8.25 -26.55 -31.28
N ASP A 163 -8.28 -25.92 -32.45
CA ASP A 163 -9.41 -26.01 -33.37
C ASP A 163 -9.56 -27.46 -33.89
N ALA A 164 -8.47 -28.14 -34.23
CA ALA A 164 -8.51 -29.53 -34.67
C ALA A 164 -9.11 -30.47 -33.61
N VAL A 165 -8.75 -30.31 -32.34
CA VAL A 165 -9.29 -31.12 -31.23
C VAL A 165 -10.77 -30.82 -30.96
N LEU A 166 -11.21 -29.58 -31.20
CA LEU A 166 -12.60 -29.18 -31.03
C LEU A 166 -13.48 -29.57 -32.23
N ASP A 167 -12.91 -29.53 -33.44
CA ASP A 167 -13.61 -29.83 -34.70
C ASP A 167 -13.73 -31.34 -34.97
N ASP A 168 -12.83 -32.16 -34.42
CA ASP A 168 -12.94 -33.64 -34.46
C ASP A 168 -14.15 -34.19 -33.67
N GLY A 169 -14.91 -33.32 -32.99
CA GLY A 169 -16.25 -33.63 -32.43
C GLY A 169 -17.41 -33.38 -33.41
N GLY A 170 -17.11 -33.09 -34.68
CA GLY A 170 -18.07 -32.75 -35.71
C GLY A 170 -19.00 -33.89 -36.12
N ALA A 171 -20.27 -33.75 -35.71
CA ALA A 171 -21.49 -34.43 -36.16
C ALA A 171 -21.80 -35.81 -35.55
N ASP A 172 -22.46 -35.79 -34.39
CA ASP A 172 -23.54 -36.73 -34.10
C ASP A 172 -24.81 -35.94 -33.72
N GLY A 173 -25.82 -36.09 -34.58
CA GLY A 173 -27.23 -35.99 -34.18
C GLY A 173 -27.74 -37.35 -33.72
#